data_AF-A0A1G9RL37-F1
#
_entry.id   AF-A0A1G9RL37-F1
#
_cell.length_a   1.000
_cell.length_b   1.000
_cell.length_c   1.000
_cell.angle_alpha   90.00
_cell.angle_beta   90.00
_cell.angle_gamma   90.00
#
_symmetry.space_group_name_H-M   'P 1'
#
loop_
_entity.id
_entity.type
_entity.pdbx_description
1 polymer ?
#
loop_
_entity_poly.entity_id
_entity_poly.type
_entity_poly.pdbx_seq_one_letter_code
_entity_poly.pdbx_strand_id
1 'polypeptide(L)'
;MKFWNGFTIFRIIFLLFFAIGLPLILHYAGNHHQSDYQMINTSASEAFVLFGLGTALWFIVFIYYIKRFLINLLLKKNGIIQLLEHGEKRKGTASYEFEFMDSKPYQRHFEVGNTIGIDGQVVKWNTKTIVFTVIGLLLLLALATGILVYTYINESRGYGWRYLYFWHPYIMIPGSFIFYLGFLFGTTNDFFSKYLGKFVKP
;
A
#
# COMPACT_ATOMS: atom_id res chain seq x y z
N MET A 1 -19.35 8.48 -18.01
CA MET A 1 -18.28 8.50 -17.00
C MET A 1 -17.45 7.19 -16.98
N LYS A 2 -16.74 6.85 -18.08
CA LYS A 2 -15.84 5.66 -18.13
C LYS A 2 -14.38 5.99 -18.48
N PHE A 3 -14.13 7.19 -19.03
CA PHE A 3 -12.80 7.64 -19.47
C PHE A 3 -11.76 7.70 -18.33
N TRP A 4 -12.17 8.21 -17.16
CA TRP A 4 -11.30 8.32 -15.98
C TRP A 4 -10.86 6.97 -15.40
N ASN A 5 -11.67 5.92 -15.56
CA ASN A 5 -11.30 4.56 -15.14
C ASN A 5 -10.25 3.97 -16.09
N GLY A 6 -10.40 4.20 -17.40
CA GLY A 6 -9.43 3.78 -18.41
C GLY A 6 -8.06 4.42 -18.22
N PHE A 7 -8.03 5.74 -17.98
CA PHE A 7 -6.79 6.46 -17.68
C PHE A 7 -6.10 5.96 -16.40
N THR A 8 -6.88 5.60 -15.37
CA THR A 8 -6.36 5.03 -14.13
C THR A 8 -5.76 3.64 -14.35
N ILE A 9 -6.44 2.77 -15.10
CA ILE A 9 -5.95 1.43 -15.44
C ILE A 9 -4.67 1.54 -16.28
N PHE A 10 -4.67 2.38 -17.32
CA PHE A 10 -3.49 2.64 -18.14
C PHE A 10 -2.30 3.09 -17.28
N ARG A 11 -2.51 4.03 -16.35
CA ARG A 11 -1.46 4.50 -15.44
C ARG A 11 -0.89 3.38 -14.58
N ILE A 12 -1.73 2.47 -14.07
CA ILE A 12 -1.28 1.32 -13.27
C ILE A 12 -0.45 0.35 -14.12
N ILE A 13 -0.93 0.00 -15.31
CA ILE A 13 -0.22 -0.91 -16.23
C ILE A 13 1.12 -0.31 -16.65
N PHE A 14 1.11 0.97 -17.03
CA PHE A 14 2.30 1.73 -17.38
C PHE A 14 3.33 1.70 -16.24
N LEU A 15 2.90 1.92 -15.00
CA LEU A 15 3.81 1.86 -13.84
C LEU A 15 4.33 0.46 -13.56
N LEU A 16 3.50 -0.57 -13.68
CA LEU A 16 3.96 -1.96 -13.54
C LEU A 16 5.00 -2.31 -14.60
N PHE A 17 4.78 -1.88 -15.84
CA PHE A 17 5.75 -2.07 -16.93
C PHE A 17 7.07 -1.37 -16.62
N PHE A 18 7.06 -0.10 -16.21
CA PHE A 18 8.30 0.62 -15.93
C PHE A 18 8.98 0.21 -14.63
N ALA A 19 8.24 -0.22 -13.61
CA ALA A 19 8.80 -0.64 -12.34
C ALA A 19 9.37 -2.06 -12.39
N ILE A 20 8.70 -2.98 -13.11
CA ILE A 20 9.06 -4.41 -13.15
C ILE A 20 9.59 -4.79 -14.53
N GLY A 21 8.81 -4.51 -15.57
CA GLY A 21 9.13 -4.96 -16.94
C GLY A 21 10.42 -4.35 -17.48
N LEU A 22 10.61 -3.04 -17.33
CA LEU A 22 11.77 -2.34 -17.88
C LEU A 22 13.10 -2.80 -17.25
N PRO A 23 13.25 -2.89 -15.91
CA PRO A 23 14.45 -3.48 -15.31
C PRO A 23 14.74 -4.91 -15.77
N LEU A 24 13.72 -5.75 -15.92
CA LEU A 24 13.88 -7.12 -16.40
C LEU A 24 14.38 -7.13 -17.86
N ILE A 25 13.75 -6.34 -18.74
CA ILE A 25 14.14 -6.27 -20.15
C ILE A 25 15.57 -5.74 -20.27
N LEU A 26 15.93 -4.68 -19.56
CA LEU A 26 17.28 -4.11 -19.62
C LEU A 26 18.36 -5.09 -19.16
N HIS A 27 18.08 -5.87 -18.12
CA HIS A 27 18.98 -6.91 -17.62
C HIS A 27 19.18 -8.03 -18.64
N TYR A 28 18.08 -8.66 -19.05
CA TYR A 28 18.14 -9.87 -19.88
C TYR A 28 18.39 -9.60 -21.36
N ALA A 29 17.82 -8.53 -21.93
CA ALA A 29 18.04 -8.18 -23.34
C ALA A 29 19.35 -7.40 -23.55
N GLY A 30 19.82 -6.68 -22.53
CA GLY A 30 21.02 -5.86 -22.62
C GLY A 30 22.33 -6.62 -22.40
N ASN A 31 22.30 -7.94 -22.23
CA ASN A 31 23.47 -8.77 -21.87
C ASN A 31 24.24 -8.24 -20.64
N HIS A 32 23.55 -7.59 -19.70
CA HIS A 32 24.19 -6.95 -18.54
C HIS A 32 24.66 -7.95 -17.47
N HIS A 33 24.57 -9.25 -17.72
CA HIS A 33 25.07 -10.27 -16.82
C HIS A 33 26.54 -10.06 -16.53
N GLN A 34 26.89 -10.21 -15.25
CA GLN A 34 28.28 -10.14 -14.82
C GLN A 34 29.08 -11.25 -15.51
N SER A 35 30.25 -10.93 -16.05
CA SER A 35 31.12 -11.95 -16.64
C SER A 35 31.80 -12.77 -15.53
N ASP A 36 32.23 -13.99 -15.85
CA ASP A 36 32.96 -14.83 -14.87
C ASP A 36 34.20 -14.11 -14.32
N TYR A 37 34.91 -13.35 -15.17
CA TYR A 37 36.03 -12.51 -14.75
C TYR A 37 35.61 -11.45 -13.72
N GLN A 38 34.47 -10.79 -13.91
CA GLN A 38 33.97 -9.79 -12.97
C GLN A 38 33.56 -10.46 -11.64
N MET A 39 32.88 -11.60 -11.68
CA MET A 39 32.45 -12.31 -10.46
C MET A 39 33.63 -12.83 -9.62
N ILE A 40 34.70 -13.28 -10.27
CA ILE A 40 35.92 -13.73 -9.59
C ILE A 40 36.60 -12.57 -8.85
N ASN A 41 36.64 -11.40 -9.49
CA ASN A 41 37.31 -10.21 -8.96
C ASN A 41 36.44 -9.39 -7.99
N THR A 42 35.12 -9.60 -7.97
CA THR A 42 34.23 -9.00 -6.98
C THR A 42 34.44 -9.65 -5.62
N SER A 43 34.64 -8.82 -4.60
CA SER A 43 34.78 -9.29 -3.23
C SER A 43 33.46 -9.87 -2.72
N ALA A 44 33.53 -10.90 -1.88
CA ALA A 44 32.32 -11.47 -1.27
C ALA A 44 31.57 -10.42 -0.42
N SER A 45 32.30 -9.52 0.23
CA SER A 45 31.74 -8.41 1.00
C SER A 45 30.87 -7.48 0.16
N GLU A 46 31.32 -7.07 -1.04
CA GLU A 46 30.52 -6.22 -1.93
C GLU A 46 29.21 -6.88 -2.33
N ALA A 47 29.26 -8.18 -2.64
CA ALA A 47 28.08 -8.97 -2.96
C ALA A 47 27.06 -9.00 -1.81
N PHE A 48 27.54 -9.19 -0.57
CA PHE A 48 26.67 -9.16 0.62
C PHE A 48 26.11 -7.77 0.92
N VAL A 49 26.88 -6.70 0.68
CA VAL A 49 26.40 -5.32 0.81
C VAL A 49 25.27 -5.06 -0.17
N LEU A 50 25.43 -5.47 -1.44
CA LEU A 50 24.39 -5.31 -2.46
C LEU A 50 23.16 -6.17 -2.22
N PHE A 51 23.36 -7.41 -1.76
CA PHE A 51 22.28 -8.28 -1.32
C PHE A 51 21.48 -7.65 -0.16
N GLY A 52 22.17 -7.13 0.85
CA GLY A 52 21.58 -6.42 1.97
C GLY A 52 20.84 -5.16 1.53
N LEU A 53 21.41 -4.39 0.61
CA LEU A 53 20.78 -3.20 0.04
C LEU A 53 19.48 -3.54 -0.69
N GLY A 54 19.51 -4.54 -1.58
CA GLY A 54 18.30 -5.00 -2.29
C GLY A 54 17.23 -5.47 -1.31
N THR A 55 17.62 -6.25 -0.30
CA THR A 55 16.72 -6.72 0.77
C THR A 55 16.09 -5.54 1.53
N ALA A 56 16.88 -4.53 1.89
CA ALA A 56 16.39 -3.34 2.57
C ALA A 56 15.40 -2.54 1.71
N LEU A 57 15.67 -2.39 0.41
CA LEU A 57 14.75 -1.75 -0.53
C LEU A 57 13.41 -2.51 -0.62
N TRP A 58 13.45 -3.84 -0.69
CA TRP A 58 12.23 -4.67 -0.64
C TRP A 58 11.44 -4.47 0.65
N PHE A 59 12.11 -4.43 1.81
CA PHE A 59 11.45 -4.12 3.09
C PHE A 59 10.76 -2.76 3.08
N ILE A 60 11.38 -1.73 2.49
CA ILE A 60 10.74 -0.42 2.35
C ILE A 60 9.46 -0.52 1.52
N VAL A 61 9.49 -1.25 0.39
CA VAL A 61 8.31 -1.48 -0.45
C VAL A 61 7.22 -2.24 0.31
N PHE A 62 7.58 -3.31 1.05
CA PHE A 62 6.62 -4.06 1.87
C PHE A 62 5.99 -3.19 2.96
N ILE A 63 6.82 -2.44 3.71
CA ILE A 63 6.34 -1.52 4.74
C ILE A 63 5.39 -0.50 4.13
N TYR A 64 5.74 0.10 2.99
CA TYR A 64 4.86 1.06 2.32
C TYR A 64 3.53 0.42 1.91
N TYR A 65 3.58 -0.78 1.29
CA TYR A 65 2.37 -1.51 0.90
C TYR A 65 1.46 -1.80 2.09
N ILE A 66 2.03 -2.31 3.19
CA ILE A 66 1.32 -2.59 4.44
C ILE A 66 0.75 -1.31 5.04
N LYS A 67 1.56 -0.24 5.20
CA LYS A 67 1.08 1.04 5.75
C LYS A 67 -0.07 1.60 4.94
N ARG A 68 0.05 1.59 3.61
CA ARG A 68 -0.95 2.17 2.72
C ARG A 68 -2.27 1.40 2.71
N PHE A 69 -2.25 0.08 2.87
CA PHE A 69 -3.46 -0.74 2.76
C PHE A 69 -3.98 -1.24 4.11
N LEU A 70 -3.13 -1.80 4.97
CA LEU A 70 -3.53 -2.36 6.27
C LEU A 70 -3.75 -1.27 7.33
N ILE A 71 -2.83 -0.32 7.48
CA ILE A 71 -2.96 0.71 8.53
C ILE A 71 -4.11 1.67 8.20
N ASN A 72 -4.29 2.05 6.94
CA ASN A 72 -5.45 2.86 6.53
C ASN A 72 -6.80 2.14 6.76
N LEU A 73 -6.83 0.81 6.68
CA LEU A 73 -8.02 0.02 6.97
C LEU A 73 -8.32 -0.04 8.48
N LEU A 74 -7.27 -0.09 9.31
CA LEU A 74 -7.38 -0.17 10.78
C LEU A 74 -7.64 1.19 11.43
N LEU A 75 -6.95 2.25 11.01
CA LEU A 75 -7.07 3.60 11.61
C LEU A 75 -8.41 4.28 11.32
N LYS A 76 -9.04 4.01 10.16
CA LYS A 76 -10.37 4.54 9.84
C LYS A 76 -11.46 4.04 10.82
N LYS A 77 -11.16 2.96 11.55
CA LYS A 77 -12.05 2.33 12.52
C LYS A 77 -12.03 3.02 13.89
N ASN A 78 -10.86 3.49 14.32
CA ASN A 78 -10.71 4.10 15.66
C ASN A 78 -11.38 5.48 15.74
N GLY A 79 -11.43 6.24 14.65
CA GLY A 79 -12.11 7.54 14.63
C GLY A 79 -13.64 7.44 14.76
N ILE A 80 -14.25 6.36 14.26
CA ILE A 80 -15.71 6.14 14.38
C ILE A 80 -16.07 5.68 15.80
N ILE A 81 -15.23 4.82 16.41
CA ILE A 81 -15.42 4.37 17.79
C ILE A 81 -15.21 5.54 18.76
N GLN A 82 -14.21 6.41 18.53
CA GLN A 82 -14.03 7.64 19.30
C GLN A 82 -15.18 8.64 19.12
N LEU A 83 -15.82 8.74 17.95
CA LEU A 83 -17.00 9.58 17.76
C LEU A 83 -18.27 9.02 18.44
N LEU A 84 -18.35 7.71 18.64
CA LEU A 84 -19.41 7.06 19.42
C LEU A 84 -19.15 7.16 20.94
N GLU A 85 -17.89 7.16 21.35
CA GLU A 85 -17.48 7.21 22.76
C GLU A 85 -17.36 8.65 23.29
N HIS A 86 -16.88 9.59 22.45
CA HIS A 86 -16.84 11.04 22.68
C HIS A 86 -17.96 11.79 21.95
N GLY A 87 -19.02 11.07 21.52
CA GLY A 87 -20.33 11.64 21.23
C GLY A 87 -20.90 12.17 22.54
N GLU A 88 -20.33 13.26 23.01
CA GLU A 88 -20.55 13.88 24.29
C GLU A 88 -22.04 14.20 24.41
N LYS A 89 -22.72 13.47 25.28
CA LYS A 89 -23.90 13.97 25.97
C LYS A 89 -23.45 15.27 26.63
N ARG A 90 -23.69 16.42 25.97
CA ARG A 90 -23.62 17.71 26.64
C ARG A 90 -24.65 17.67 27.77
N LYS A 91 -24.21 17.27 28.95
CA LYS A 91 -24.83 17.62 30.23
C LYS A 91 -24.52 19.11 30.45
N GLY A 92 -25.14 19.95 29.63
CA GLY A 92 -25.47 21.29 30.05
C GLY A 92 -26.79 21.17 30.80
N THR A 93 -26.77 21.39 32.11
CA THR A 93 -27.98 21.73 32.86
C THR A 93 -28.45 23.09 32.36
N ALA A 94 -29.11 23.10 31.21
CA ALA A 94 -30.00 24.15 30.79
C ALA A 94 -31.37 23.50 30.76
N SER A 95 -32.13 23.70 31.84
CA SER A 95 -33.51 23.28 31.98
C SER A 95 -34.35 24.02 30.94
N TYR A 96 -34.40 23.50 29.72
CA TYR A 96 -35.43 23.83 28.76
C TYR A 96 -36.43 22.68 28.76
N GLU A 97 -37.63 22.97 29.21
CA GLU A 97 -38.79 22.08 29.11
C GLU A 97 -39.13 21.97 27.62
N PHE A 98 -38.52 20.98 26.97
CA PHE A 98 -38.86 20.62 25.60
C PHE A 98 -39.89 19.51 25.67
N GLU A 99 -41.13 19.83 25.27
CA GLU A 99 -42.19 18.86 25.09
C GLU A 99 -41.78 17.90 23.97
N PHE A 100 -41.12 16.80 24.35
CA PHE A 100 -40.66 15.79 23.42
C PHE A 100 -41.85 14.89 23.06
N MET A 101 -42.60 15.31 22.04
CA MET A 101 -43.63 14.47 21.43
C MET A 101 -42.97 13.26 20.77
N ASP A 102 -43.09 12.11 21.42
CA ASP A 102 -42.64 10.83 20.87
C ASP A 102 -43.45 10.54 19.60
N SER A 103 -42.77 10.52 18.46
CA SER A 103 -43.39 10.25 17.15
C SER A 103 -43.99 8.84 17.04
N LYS A 104 -43.64 7.90 17.94
CA LYS A 104 -44.10 6.50 17.91
C LYS A 104 -44.28 5.90 19.33
N PRO A 105 -45.29 6.36 20.09
CA PRO A 105 -45.47 5.97 21.49
C PRO A 105 -45.77 4.48 21.69
N TYR A 106 -46.26 3.79 20.65
CA TYR A 106 -46.53 2.35 20.68
C TYR A 106 -45.28 1.47 20.75
N GLN A 107 -44.09 2.03 20.46
CA GLN A 107 -42.84 1.27 20.48
C GLN A 107 -42.22 1.15 21.89
N ARG A 108 -42.83 1.79 22.91
CA ARG A 108 -42.50 1.64 24.33
C ARG A 108 -40.99 1.67 24.63
N HIS A 109 -40.30 2.62 24.00
CA HIS A 109 -38.83 2.72 24.05
C HIS A 109 -38.24 2.94 25.45
N PHE A 110 -39.10 3.30 26.42
CA PHE A 110 -38.72 3.68 27.78
C PHE A 110 -39.28 2.73 28.86
N GLU A 111 -39.92 1.63 28.47
CA GLU A 111 -40.34 0.61 29.45
C GLU A 111 -39.12 -0.21 29.92
N VAL A 112 -39.00 -0.38 31.24
CA VAL A 112 -37.92 -1.16 31.88
C VAL A 112 -38.02 -2.61 31.39
N GLY A 113 -37.05 -3.03 30.58
CA GLY A 113 -37.03 -4.35 29.94
C GLY A 113 -36.98 -4.29 28.41
N ASN A 114 -37.27 -3.15 27.79
CA ASN A 114 -37.07 -2.94 26.36
C ASN A 114 -35.60 -2.59 26.10
N THR A 115 -34.79 -3.59 25.73
CA THR A 115 -33.43 -3.34 25.30
C THR A 115 -33.49 -2.58 23.98
N ILE A 116 -33.15 -1.30 24.01
CA ILE A 116 -32.74 -0.56 22.82
C ILE A 116 -31.73 -1.46 22.13
N GLY A 117 -32.12 -2.05 21.00
CA GLY A 117 -31.22 -2.79 20.14
C GLY A 117 -30.21 -1.79 19.64
N ILE A 118 -29.15 -1.57 20.42
CA ILE A 118 -27.90 -1.06 19.91
C ILE A 118 -27.40 -2.22 19.06
N ASP A 119 -27.96 -2.31 17.85
CA ASP A 119 -27.39 -3.05 16.74
C ASP A 119 -26.02 -2.43 16.58
N GLY A 120 -25.06 -2.99 17.32
CA GLY A 120 -23.67 -2.68 17.17
C GLY A 120 -23.43 -2.83 15.69
N GLN A 121 -23.20 -1.70 15.01
CA GLN A 121 -22.86 -1.74 13.61
C GLN A 121 -21.56 -2.54 13.53
N VAL A 122 -21.71 -3.84 13.31
CA VAL A 122 -20.62 -4.77 13.12
C VAL A 122 -20.02 -4.28 11.83
N VAL A 123 -18.97 -3.46 11.96
CA VAL A 123 -18.34 -2.77 10.83
C VAL A 123 -18.09 -3.83 9.78
N LYS A 124 -18.89 -3.78 8.71
CA LYS A 124 -18.90 -4.79 7.67
C LYS A 124 -17.53 -4.74 7.03
N TRP A 125 -16.67 -5.70 7.41
CA TRP A 125 -15.33 -5.78 6.88
C TRP A 125 -15.44 -5.82 5.36
N ASN A 126 -14.66 -4.98 4.69
CA ASN A 126 -14.53 -5.09 3.25
C ASN A 126 -13.63 -6.29 2.95
N THR A 127 -14.17 -7.50 3.13
CA THR A 127 -13.46 -8.78 2.98
C THR A 127 -12.81 -8.88 1.61
N LYS A 128 -13.46 -8.34 0.57
CA LYS A 128 -12.90 -8.29 -0.78
C LYS A 128 -11.59 -7.49 -0.80
N THR A 129 -11.57 -6.29 -0.24
CA THR A 129 -10.35 -5.47 -0.17
C THR A 129 -9.25 -6.16 0.62
N ILE A 130 -9.56 -6.78 1.75
CA ILE A 130 -8.57 -7.51 2.57
C ILE A 130 -7.99 -8.68 1.78
N VAL A 131 -8.83 -9.50 1.15
CA VAL A 131 -8.39 -10.64 0.34
C VAL A 131 -7.49 -10.17 -0.82
N PHE A 132 -7.89 -9.12 -1.55
CA PHE A 132 -7.05 -8.56 -2.61
C PHE A 132 -5.72 -8.01 -2.09
N THR A 133 -5.70 -7.38 -0.91
CA THR A 133 -4.46 -6.90 -0.28
C THR A 133 -3.54 -8.05 0.12
N VAL A 134 -4.08 -9.13 0.71
CA VAL A 134 -3.28 -10.30 1.08
C VAL A 134 -2.72 -10.99 -0.16
N ILE A 135 -3.54 -11.18 -1.20
CA ILE A 135 -3.08 -11.74 -2.48
C ILE A 135 -1.98 -10.87 -3.08
N GLY A 136 -2.15 -9.54 -3.09
CA GLY A 136 -1.13 -8.63 -3.61
C GLY A 136 0.18 -8.68 -2.83
N LEU A 137 0.12 -8.82 -1.49
CA LEU A 137 1.30 -9.01 -0.65
C LEU A 137 2.01 -10.33 -0.94
N LEU A 138 1.25 -11.42 -1.09
CA LEU A 138 1.80 -12.73 -1.45
C LEU A 138 2.47 -12.71 -2.82
N LEU A 139 1.85 -12.06 -3.81
CA LEU A 139 2.45 -11.88 -5.14
C LEU A 139 3.73 -11.06 -5.09
N LEU A 140 3.77 -10.00 -4.29
CA LEU A 140 4.96 -9.16 -4.12
C LEU A 140 6.09 -9.94 -3.44
N LEU A 141 5.78 -10.75 -2.43
CA LEU A 141 6.72 -11.64 -1.77
C LEU A 141 7.27 -12.68 -2.75
N ALA A 142 6.37 -13.36 -3.47
CA ALA A 142 6.72 -14.34 -4.49
C ALA A 142 7.59 -13.73 -5.60
N LEU A 143 7.36 -12.47 -5.98
CA LEU A 143 8.17 -11.78 -6.96
C LEU A 143 9.57 -11.47 -6.41
N ALA A 144 9.68 -10.96 -5.18
CA ALA A 144 10.96 -10.68 -4.54
C ALA A 144 11.82 -11.95 -4.38
N THR A 145 11.24 -13.02 -3.82
CA THR A 145 11.93 -14.30 -3.64
C THR A 145 12.16 -15.01 -4.96
N GLY A 146 11.18 -14.97 -5.87
CA GLY A 146 11.23 -15.64 -7.17
C GLY A 146 12.35 -15.10 -8.05
N ILE A 147 12.50 -13.77 -8.11
CA ILE A 147 13.62 -13.15 -8.84
C ILE A 147 14.96 -13.58 -8.23
N LEU A 148 15.08 -13.50 -6.90
CA LEU A 148 16.32 -13.84 -6.22
C LEU A 148 16.72 -15.30 -6.45
N VAL A 149 15.78 -16.24 -6.33
CA VAL A 149 16.01 -17.67 -6.55
C VAL A 149 16.31 -17.97 -8.01
N TYR A 150 15.54 -17.39 -8.93
CA TYR A 150 15.74 -17.58 -10.37
C TYR A 150 17.14 -17.13 -10.80
N THR A 151 17.57 -15.94 -10.39
CA THR A 151 18.90 -15.45 -10.76
C THR A 151 20.01 -16.17 -10.03
N TYR A 152 19.78 -16.63 -8.79
CA TYR A 152 20.75 -17.47 -8.09
C TYR A 152 21.04 -18.77 -8.86
N ILE A 153 20.00 -19.47 -9.34
CA ILE A 153 20.16 -20.74 -10.07
C ILE A 153 20.84 -20.50 -11.43
N ASN A 154 20.45 -19.45 -12.16
CA ASN A 154 20.89 -19.25 -13.54
C ASN A 154 22.18 -18.42 -13.68
N GLU A 155 22.45 -17.49 -12.76
CA GLU A 155 23.53 -16.50 -12.89
C GLU A 155 24.67 -16.71 -11.89
N SER A 156 24.44 -17.37 -10.75
CA SER A 156 25.49 -17.57 -9.73
C SER A 156 26.69 -18.37 -10.27
N ARG A 157 26.45 -19.39 -11.11
CA ARG A 157 27.47 -20.28 -11.70
C ARG A 157 28.49 -20.85 -10.68
N GLY A 158 28.10 -20.95 -9.41
CA GLY A 158 28.96 -21.43 -8.32
C GLY A 158 29.77 -20.33 -7.60
N TYR A 159 29.66 -19.06 -8.00
CA TYR A 159 30.33 -17.91 -7.36
C TYR A 159 29.53 -17.32 -6.18
N GLY A 160 28.48 -18.01 -5.73
CA GLY A 160 27.63 -17.56 -4.61
C GLY A 160 26.83 -16.31 -4.98
N TRP A 161 26.82 -15.29 -4.12
CA TRP A 161 26.07 -14.04 -4.34
C TRP A 161 26.79 -13.03 -5.24
N ARG A 162 27.99 -13.34 -5.75
CA ARG A 162 28.85 -12.39 -6.49
C ARG A 162 28.33 -11.98 -7.87
N TYR A 163 27.25 -12.61 -8.35
CA TYR A 163 26.53 -12.21 -9.54
C TYR A 163 25.62 -10.98 -9.31
N LEU A 164 25.40 -10.58 -8.05
CA LEU A 164 24.64 -9.38 -7.71
C LEU A 164 25.50 -8.13 -7.93
N TYR A 165 25.06 -7.29 -8.85
CA TYR A 165 25.60 -5.97 -9.11
C TYR A 165 24.46 -4.93 -9.06
N PHE A 166 24.81 -3.64 -9.05
CA PHE A 166 23.87 -2.55 -8.82
C PHE A 166 22.64 -2.53 -9.76
N TRP A 167 22.83 -2.87 -11.04
CA TRP A 167 21.76 -2.86 -12.05
C TRP A 167 20.93 -4.15 -12.09
N HIS A 168 21.21 -5.10 -11.20
CA HIS A 168 20.49 -6.35 -11.15
C HIS A 168 18.99 -6.12 -10.80
N PRO A 169 18.03 -6.86 -11.41
CA PRO A 169 16.60 -6.66 -11.22
C PRO A 169 16.15 -6.68 -9.76
N TYR A 170 16.80 -7.51 -8.93
CA TYR A 170 16.55 -7.58 -7.49
C TYR A 170 16.70 -6.24 -6.76
N ILE A 171 17.61 -5.36 -7.22
CA ILE A 171 17.85 -4.02 -6.66
C ILE A 171 17.05 -2.98 -7.43
N MET A 172 17.05 -3.06 -8.77
CA MET A 172 16.43 -2.07 -9.63
C MET A 172 14.91 -2.03 -9.51
N ILE A 173 14.25 -3.17 -9.32
CA ILE A 173 12.78 -3.23 -9.21
C ILE A 173 12.25 -2.53 -7.95
N PRO A 174 12.71 -2.85 -6.73
CA PRO A 174 12.24 -2.11 -5.55
C PRO A 174 12.69 -0.64 -5.58
N GLY A 175 13.86 -0.33 -6.14
CA GLY A 175 14.32 1.04 -6.35
C GLY A 175 13.42 1.86 -7.29
N SER A 176 13.05 1.28 -8.44
CA SER A 176 12.13 1.91 -9.39
C SER A 176 10.73 2.07 -8.79
N PHE A 177 10.25 1.09 -8.03
CA PHE A 177 8.99 1.20 -7.28
C PHE A 177 9.01 2.41 -6.35
N ILE A 178 10.04 2.55 -5.51
CA ILE A 178 10.16 3.68 -4.59
C ILE A 178 10.22 5.01 -5.35
N PHE A 179 11.01 5.07 -6.43
CA PHE A 179 11.15 6.26 -7.26
C PHE A 179 9.81 6.70 -7.89
N TYR A 180 9.13 5.78 -8.59
CA TYR A 180 7.85 6.08 -9.24
C TYR A 180 6.74 6.42 -8.24
N LEU A 181 6.77 5.77 -7.07
CA LEU A 181 5.82 6.02 -6.00
C LEU A 181 6.05 7.39 -5.36
N GLY A 182 7.31 7.78 -5.11
CA GLY A 182 7.67 9.12 -4.63
C GLY A 182 7.33 10.21 -5.64
N PHE A 183 7.68 10.01 -6.91
CA PHE A 183 7.44 10.97 -7.98
C PHE A 183 5.94 11.21 -8.20
N LEU A 184 5.12 10.16 -8.29
CA LEU A 184 3.69 10.32 -8.56
C LEU A 184 2.89 10.78 -7.35
N PHE A 185 3.12 10.23 -6.15
CA PHE A 185 2.27 10.59 -5.02
C PHE A 185 2.70 11.89 -4.32
N GLY A 186 3.98 12.25 -4.36
CA GLY A 186 4.48 13.50 -3.80
C GLY A 186 4.15 14.72 -4.66
N THR A 187 4.20 14.59 -5.99
CA THR A 187 3.99 15.75 -6.88
C THR A 187 2.54 15.93 -7.31
N THR A 188 1.78 14.85 -7.61
CA THR A 188 0.44 15.05 -8.18
C THR A 188 -0.57 15.52 -7.14
N ASN A 189 -0.46 15.11 -5.88
CA ASN A 189 -1.41 15.55 -4.84
C ASN A 189 -1.20 17.01 -4.44
N ASP A 190 0.06 17.48 -4.41
CA ASP A 190 0.38 18.86 -4.05
C ASP A 190 0.16 19.81 -5.24
N PHE A 191 0.54 19.40 -6.45
CA PHE A 191 0.32 20.19 -7.67
C PHE A 191 -1.17 20.30 -8.02
N PHE A 192 -1.95 19.20 -7.99
CA PHE A 192 -3.38 19.28 -8.30
C PHE A 192 -4.18 20.04 -7.23
N SER A 193 -3.88 19.87 -5.94
CA SER A 193 -4.59 20.63 -4.90
C SER A 193 -4.32 22.13 -5.01
N LYS A 194 -3.07 22.52 -5.32
CA LYS A 194 -2.66 23.92 -5.47
C LYS A 194 -3.22 24.62 -6.71
N TYR A 195 -3.38 23.91 -7.82
CA TYR A 195 -3.85 24.50 -9.09
C TYR A 195 -5.36 24.34 -9.33
N LEU A 196 -5.98 23.21 -8.98
CA LEU A 196 -7.41 22.98 -9.19
C LEU A 196 -8.30 23.52 -8.05
N GLY A 197 -7.75 23.67 -6.84
CA GLY A 197 -8.43 24.37 -5.73
C GLY A 197 -8.66 25.86 -6.01
N LYS A 198 -8.02 26.42 -7.05
CA LYS A 198 -8.22 27.81 -7.50
C LYS A 198 -9.41 27.98 -8.46
N PHE A 199 -9.88 26.90 -9.09
CA PHE A 199 -11.00 26.91 -10.05
C PHE A 199 -12.33 26.47 -9.43
N VAL A 200 -12.32 26.03 -8.17
CA VAL A 200 -13.52 25.72 -7.39
C VAL A 200 -13.53 26.63 -6.15
N LYS A 201 -13.78 27.91 -6.38
CA LYS A 201 -14.48 28.76 -5.42
C LYS A 201 -15.70 29.33 -6.15
N PRO A 202 -16.87 29.37 -5.49
CA PRO A 202 -18.11 29.87 -6.10
C PRO A 202 -17.97 31.34 -6.55
#